data_AF-A0AAP0GAR6-F1
#
_entry.id   AF-A0AAP0GAR6-F1
#
_cell.length_a   1.000
_cell.length_b   1.000
_cell.length_c   1.000
_cell.angle_alpha   90.00
_cell.angle_beta   90.00
_cell.angle_gamma   90.00
#
_symmetry.space_group_name_H-M   'P 1'
#
loop_
_entity.id
_entity.type
_entity.pdbx_description
1 polymer ?
#
loop_
_entity_poly.entity_id
_entity_poly.type
_entity_poly.pdbx_seq_one_letter_code
_entity_poly.pdbx_strand_id
1 'polypeptide(L)'
;MCFRDYGCNWNVDFMQEFASDVAHQKWWRVHDLMPKKLQNFCLLSTQRKANLEWDRRQAEKANYSDGHWRLNVTDARLRICKDDYCNWKSMLLHWGDPMYNDGGPGFKKPAKKLPGL
;
A
#
# COMPACT_ATOMS: atom_id res chain seq x y z
N MET A 1 3.92 4.16 2.79
CA MET A 1 4.17 4.71 1.44
C MET A 1 2.98 4.42 0.53
N CYS A 2 2.42 5.42 -0.13
CA CYS A 2 1.29 5.26 -1.07
C CYS A 2 1.79 5.04 -2.50
N PHE A 3 0.89 4.68 -3.42
CA PHE A 3 1.17 4.74 -4.87
C PHE A 3 1.43 6.17 -5.32
N ARG A 4 1.96 6.34 -6.54
CA ARG A 4 2.21 7.65 -7.12
C ARG A 4 0.95 8.39 -7.49
N ASP A 5 -0.05 7.65 -7.93
CA ASP A 5 -1.22 8.21 -8.60
C ASP A 5 -2.11 9.02 -7.66
N TYR A 6 -2.24 8.64 -6.38
CA TYR A 6 -2.97 9.41 -5.37
C TYR A 6 -2.61 8.99 -3.93
N GLY A 7 -3.08 9.77 -2.96
CA GLY A 7 -2.87 9.50 -1.53
C GLY A 7 -3.68 8.29 -1.05
N CYS A 8 -3.01 7.21 -0.65
CA CYS A 8 -3.66 6.00 -0.17
C CYS A 8 -4.47 6.17 1.14
N ASN A 9 -4.28 7.29 1.85
CA ASN A 9 -5.11 7.66 3.00
C ASN A 9 -6.60 7.81 2.61
N TRP A 10 -6.89 8.16 1.34
CA TRP A 10 -8.26 8.20 0.84
C TRP A 10 -8.98 6.85 0.92
N ASN A 11 -8.24 5.73 0.87
CA ASN A 11 -8.82 4.39 0.84
C ASN A 11 -9.16 3.80 2.22
N VAL A 12 -8.86 4.50 3.31
CA VAL A 12 -9.05 4.00 4.67
C VAL A 12 -9.81 5.04 5.48
N ASP A 13 -11.02 4.69 5.92
CA ASP A 13 -11.97 5.58 6.61
C ASP A 13 -11.32 6.49 7.67
N PHE A 14 -10.69 5.89 8.69
CA PHE A 14 -10.06 6.65 9.77
C PHE A 14 -8.81 7.44 9.34
N MET A 15 -8.27 7.20 8.14
CA MET A 15 -7.14 7.95 7.60
C MET A 15 -7.57 9.12 6.70
N GLN A 16 -8.85 9.22 6.35
CA GLN A 16 -9.33 10.28 5.46
C GLN A 16 -9.14 11.67 6.04
N GLU A 17 -9.16 11.82 7.37
CA GLU A 17 -8.83 13.09 8.05
C GLU A 17 -7.39 13.56 7.76
N PHE A 18 -6.50 12.64 7.39
CA PHE A 18 -5.11 12.91 7.00
C PHE A 18 -4.90 12.82 5.48
N ALA A 19 -5.96 12.67 4.69
CA ALA A 19 -5.86 12.60 3.24
C ALA A 19 -5.82 14.03 2.65
N SER A 20 -4.89 14.26 1.72
CA SER A 20 -4.72 15.55 1.08
C SER A 20 -3.96 15.42 -0.24
N ASP A 21 -4.62 15.77 -1.34
CA ASP A 21 -3.99 15.75 -2.68
C ASP A 21 -2.83 16.74 -2.78
N VAL A 22 -2.97 17.90 -2.12
CA VAL A 22 -1.92 18.91 -2.06
C VAL A 22 -0.69 18.37 -1.33
N ALA A 23 -0.88 17.69 -0.19
CA ALA A 23 0.23 17.08 0.55
C ALA A 23 0.88 15.95 -0.27
N HIS A 24 0.07 15.10 -0.91
CA HIS A 24 0.55 14.02 -1.77
C HIS A 24 1.39 14.54 -2.94
N GLN A 25 0.91 15.57 -3.64
CA GLN A 25 1.64 16.21 -4.73
C GLN A 25 2.96 16.82 -4.24
N LYS A 26 2.95 17.51 -3.09
CA LYS A 26 4.16 18.08 -2.48
C LYS A 26 5.18 17.00 -2.12
N TRP A 27 4.72 15.88 -1.55
CA TRP A 27 5.58 14.75 -1.21
C TRP A 27 6.30 14.20 -2.44
N TRP A 28 5.59 14.05 -3.57
CA TRP A 28 6.20 13.59 -4.82
C TRP A 28 7.20 14.57 -5.41
N ARG A 29 7.01 15.88 -5.26
CA ARG A 29 8.03 16.88 -5.65
C ARG A 29 9.33 16.67 -4.88
N VAL A 30 9.23 16.44 -3.56
CA VAL A 30 10.40 16.12 -2.72
C VAL A 30 11.04 14.81 -3.14
N HIS A 31 10.25 13.76 -3.36
CA HIS A 31 10.74 12.46 -3.84
C HIS A 31 11.50 12.60 -5.17
N ASP A 32 10.95 13.34 -6.13
CA ASP A 32 11.55 13.45 -7.47
C ASP A 32 12.87 14.24 -7.47
N LEU A 33 13.01 15.23 -6.58
CA LEU A 33 14.26 15.99 -6.37
C LEU A 33 15.32 15.20 -5.59
N MET A 34 14.92 14.13 -4.92
CA MET A 34 15.80 13.32 -4.10
C MET A 34 16.81 12.54 -4.98
N PRO A 35 18.09 12.41 -4.59
CA PRO A 35 19.05 11.54 -5.26
C PRO A 35 18.54 10.10 -5.44
N LYS A 36 18.87 9.46 -6.57
CA LYS A 36 18.38 8.11 -6.91
C LYS A 36 18.68 7.06 -5.83
N LYS A 37 19.84 7.13 -5.20
CA LYS A 37 20.20 6.24 -4.08
C LYS A 37 19.19 6.33 -2.92
N LEU A 38 18.64 7.51 -2.65
CA LEU A 38 17.66 7.70 -1.60
C LEU A 38 16.24 7.34 -2.06
N GLN A 39 15.89 7.56 -3.35
CA GLN A 39 14.63 7.09 -3.92
C GLN A 39 14.47 5.56 -3.80
N ASN A 40 15.57 4.80 -3.80
CA ASN A 40 15.54 3.34 -3.64
C ASN A 40 14.94 2.88 -2.29
N PHE A 41 15.09 3.68 -1.22
CA PHE A 41 14.43 3.37 0.06
C PHE A 41 12.91 3.53 -0.01
N CYS A 42 12.41 4.31 -0.98
CA CYS A 42 10.99 4.55 -1.22
C CYS A 42 10.33 3.47 -2.11
N LEU A 43 11.08 2.44 -2.53
CA LEU A 43 10.50 1.29 -3.23
C LEU A 43 9.48 0.56 -2.33
N LEU A 44 8.42 0.07 -2.98
CA LEU A 44 7.35 -0.67 -2.32
C LEU A 44 7.73 -2.14 -2.19
N SER A 45 7.60 -2.69 -0.98
CA SER A 45 7.63 -4.14 -0.80
C SER A 45 6.44 -4.79 -1.49
N THR A 46 6.56 -6.09 -1.77
CA THR A 46 5.52 -6.92 -2.36
C THR A 46 4.24 -6.90 -1.52
N GLN A 47 4.40 -7.00 -0.19
CA GLN A 47 3.31 -6.86 0.76
C GLN A 47 2.64 -5.49 0.68
N ARG A 48 3.42 -4.41 0.60
CA ARG A 48 2.82 -3.07 0.54
C ARG A 48 2.03 -2.84 -0.75
N LYS A 49 2.48 -3.36 -1.89
CA LYS A 49 1.73 -3.28 -3.16
C LYS A 49 0.37 -3.95 -3.06
N ALA A 50 0.35 -5.17 -2.53
CA ALA A 50 -0.88 -5.93 -2.33
C ALA A 50 -1.81 -5.25 -1.32
N ASN A 51 -1.29 -4.72 -0.20
CA ASN A 51 -2.07 -3.96 0.77
C ASN A 51 -2.74 -2.72 0.14
N LEU A 52 -1.99 -1.93 -0.62
CA LEU A 52 -2.52 -0.71 -1.24
C LEU A 52 -3.67 -1.01 -2.21
N GLU A 53 -3.55 -2.06 -3.01
CA GLU A 53 -4.62 -2.50 -3.91
C GLU A 53 -5.80 -3.12 -3.16
N TRP A 54 -5.54 -3.85 -2.07
CA TRP A 54 -6.60 -4.35 -1.20
C TRP A 54 -7.42 -3.20 -0.61
N ASP A 55 -6.75 -2.19 -0.04
CA ASP A 55 -7.39 -1.02 0.55
C ASP A 55 -8.21 -0.26 -0.50
N ARG A 56 -7.67 -0.08 -1.73
CA ARG A 56 -8.41 0.50 -2.85
C ARG A 56 -9.71 -0.26 -3.16
N ARG A 57 -9.65 -1.60 -3.21
CA ARG A 57 -10.83 -2.45 -3.45
C ARG A 57 -11.83 -2.39 -2.30
N GLN A 58 -11.39 -2.21 -1.06
CA GLN A 58 -12.29 -2.00 0.07
C GLN A 58 -13.01 -0.65 -0.04
N ALA A 59 -12.31 0.43 -0.40
CA ALA A 59 -12.90 1.74 -0.64
C ALA A 59 -13.90 1.73 -1.82
N GLU A 60 -13.58 1.00 -2.90
CA GLU A 60 -14.48 0.74 -4.02
C GLU A 60 -15.74 -0.01 -3.58
N LYS A 61 -15.59 -1.11 -2.83
CA LYS A 61 -16.71 -1.89 -2.30
C LYS A 61 -17.59 -1.08 -1.35
N ALA A 62 -16.97 -0.23 -0.52
CA ALA A 62 -17.67 0.67 0.38
C ALA A 62 -18.23 1.92 -0.33
N ASN A 63 -17.94 2.10 -1.62
CA ASN A 63 -18.35 3.22 -2.45
C ASN A 63 -18.05 4.58 -1.80
N TYR A 64 -16.80 4.76 -1.37
CA TYR A 64 -16.36 6.03 -0.79
C TYR A 64 -16.65 7.21 -1.74
N SER A 65 -17.21 8.28 -1.17
CA SER A 65 -17.77 9.40 -1.91
C SER A 65 -16.71 10.33 -2.51
N ASP A 66 -15.49 10.34 -1.98
CA ASP A 66 -14.36 11.10 -2.52
C ASP A 66 -13.90 10.58 -3.90
N GLY A 67 -14.20 9.32 -4.22
CA GLY A 67 -14.00 8.75 -5.55
C GLY A 67 -12.56 8.44 -5.95
N HIS A 68 -11.55 8.63 -5.08
CA HIS A 68 -10.15 8.40 -5.43
C HIS A 68 -9.83 6.96 -5.83
N TRP A 69 -10.58 5.99 -5.28
CA TRP A 69 -10.43 4.57 -5.61
C TRP A 69 -10.67 4.25 -7.10
N ARG A 70 -11.31 5.15 -7.85
CA ARG A 70 -11.57 5.05 -9.30
C ARG A 70 -10.35 5.42 -10.16
N LEU A 71 -9.35 6.07 -9.58
CA LEU A 71 -8.16 6.49 -10.32
C LEU A 71 -7.32 5.26 -10.72
N ASN A 72 -6.88 5.26 -11.98
CA ASN A 72 -6.00 4.21 -12.48
C ASN A 72 -4.62 4.30 -11.83
N VAL A 73 -4.20 3.21 -11.18
CA VAL A 73 -2.86 3.11 -10.60
C VAL A 73 -1.85 2.75 -11.68
N THR A 74 -0.94 3.67 -12.01
CA THR A 74 0.10 3.51 -13.03
C THR A 74 1.52 3.54 -12.46
N ASP A 75 1.66 3.65 -11.14
CA ASP A 75 2.94 3.68 -10.43
C ASP A 75 3.96 2.64 -10.93
N ALA A 76 5.06 3.14 -11.49
CA ALA A 76 6.13 2.31 -12.06
C ALA A 76 6.74 1.34 -11.04
N ARG A 77 6.68 1.65 -9.73
CA ARG A 77 7.20 0.78 -8.67
C ARG A 77 6.45 -0.54 -8.57
N LEU A 78 5.25 -0.66 -9.13
CA LEU A 78 4.54 -1.94 -9.23
C LEU A 78 5.37 -3.01 -9.95
N ARG A 79 6.18 -2.60 -10.94
CA ARG A 79 7.04 -3.48 -11.75
C ARG A 79 8.43 -3.71 -11.17
N ILE A 80 8.80 -3.00 -10.10
CA ILE A 80 10.14 -3.10 -9.49
C ILE A 80 10.12 -4.11 -8.34
N CYS A 81 11.01 -5.07 -8.36
CA CYS A 81 11.18 -6.06 -7.29
C CYS A 81 12.14 -5.51 -6.22
N LYS A 82 11.66 -5.36 -4.98
CA LYS A 82 12.46 -4.87 -3.84
C LYS A 82 12.88 -6.01 -2.90
N ASP A 83 11.99 -6.99 -2.73
CA ASP A 83 12.16 -8.11 -1.81
C ASP A 83 12.57 -9.36 -2.60
N ASP A 84 12.95 -10.45 -1.91
CA ASP A 84 13.27 -11.72 -2.56
C ASP A 84 12.04 -12.35 -3.25
N TYR A 85 10.85 -12.06 -2.72
CA TYR A 85 9.57 -12.48 -3.28
C TYR A 85 8.83 -11.29 -3.91
N CYS A 86 8.44 -11.40 -5.20
CA CYS A 86 7.96 -10.26 -5.98
C CYS A 86 6.59 -10.41 -6.66
N ASN A 87 5.82 -11.44 -6.30
CA ASN A 87 4.49 -11.66 -6.85
C ASN A 87 3.39 -11.08 -5.94
N TRP A 88 3.23 -9.75 -5.98
CA TRP A 88 2.23 -9.06 -5.16
C TRP A 88 0.79 -9.39 -5.58
N LYS A 89 0.56 -9.81 -6.82
CA LYS A 89 -0.78 -10.21 -7.28
C LYS A 89 -1.23 -11.52 -6.62
N SER A 90 -0.31 -12.48 -6.51
CA SER A 90 -0.55 -13.72 -5.76
C SER A 90 -0.82 -13.41 -4.29
N MET A 91 0.01 -12.57 -3.66
CA MET A 91 -0.20 -12.17 -2.28
C MET A 91 -1.55 -11.46 -2.06
N LEU A 92 -1.98 -10.62 -3.01
CA LEU A 92 -3.30 -9.97 -2.99
C LEU A 92 -4.44 -10.98 -3.10
N LEU A 93 -4.30 -12.03 -3.94
CA LEU A 93 -5.34 -13.04 -4.10
C LEU A 93 -5.68 -13.74 -2.77
N HIS A 94 -4.68 -13.89 -1.92
CA HIS A 94 -4.79 -14.56 -0.61
C HIS A 94 -4.65 -13.57 0.55
N TRP A 95 -4.98 -12.30 0.32
CA TRP A 95 -4.76 -11.24 1.30
C TRP A 95 -5.52 -11.51 2.60
N GLY A 96 -4.78 -11.63 3.71
CA GLY A 96 -5.36 -11.90 5.04
C GLY A 96 -5.72 -13.37 5.31
N ASP A 97 -5.42 -14.30 4.40
CA ASP A 97 -5.57 -15.74 4.66
C ASP A 97 -4.43 -16.22 5.57
N PRO A 98 -4.71 -16.64 6.81
CA PRO A 98 -3.69 -17.09 7.76
C PRO A 98 -3.11 -18.47 7.41
N MET A 99 -3.75 -19.22 6.51
CA MET A 99 -3.32 -20.55 6.06
C MET A 99 -2.48 -20.49 4.79
N TYR A 100 -2.54 -19.40 4.03
CA TYR A 100 -1.76 -19.24 2.82
C TYR A 100 -0.33 -18.76 3.14
N ASN A 101 0.65 -19.50 2.62
CA ASN A 101 2.06 -19.15 2.69
C ASN A 101 2.60 -19.04 1.26
N ASP A 102 2.88 -17.83 0.80
CA ASP A 102 3.48 -17.56 -0.50
C ASP A 102 5.02 -17.63 -0.51
N GLY A 103 5.63 -18.01 0.61
CA GLY A 103 7.09 -17.94 0.79
C GLY A 103 7.61 -16.51 0.97
N GLY A 104 6.72 -15.51 1.04
CA GLY A 104 7.05 -14.14 1.38
C GLY A 104 7.22 -13.93 2.89
N PRO A 105 7.61 -12.72 3.33
CA PRO A 105 7.59 -12.36 4.74
C PRO A 105 6.14 -12.35 5.19
N GLY A 106 5.65 -13.51 5.68
CA GLY A 106 4.24 -13.71 6.00
C GLY A 106 3.68 -12.64 6.93
N PHE A 107 2.36 -12.51 6.98
CA PHE A 107 1.70 -11.66 7.97
C PHE A 107 2.16 -12.12 9.35
N LYS A 108 2.90 -11.25 10.09
CA LYS A 108 3.23 -11.56 11.48
C LYS A 108 1.92 -11.87 12.18
N LYS A 109 1.77 -13.10 12.68
CA LYS A 109 0.60 -13.49 13.47
C LYS A 109 0.42 -12.41 14.53
N PRO A 110 -0.78 -11.83 14.69
CA PRO A 110 -1.01 -10.89 15.78
C PRO A 110 -0.56 -11.60 17.05
N ALA A 111 0.33 -10.95 17.81
CA ALA A 111 0.73 -11.47 19.11
C ALA A 111 -0.57 -11.73 19.89
N LYS A 112 -0.74 -12.94 20.42
CA LYS A 112 -1.87 -13.22 21.32
C LYS A 112 -1.84 -12.14 22.38
N LYS A 113 -2.92 -11.38 22.55
CA LYS A 113 -3.06 -10.48 23.69
C LYS A 113 -2.75 -11.30 24.93
N LEU A 114 -1.73 -10.87 25.69
CA LEU A 114 -1.54 -11.35 27.05
C LEU A 114 -2.86 -11.06 27.79
N PRO A 115 -3.52 -12.07 28.39
CA PRO A 115 -4.64 -11.80 29.28
C PRO A 115 -4.15 -10.86 30.39
N GLY A 116 -5.01 -9.90 30.73
CA GLY A 116 -4.67 -8.63 31.35
C GLY A 116 -3.78 -8.68 32.59
N LEU A 117 -3.03 -7.58 32.74
CA LEU A 117 -2.44 -7.12 33.99
C LEU A 117 -3.43 -6.15 34.66
#